data_AF-A0A2S9G2F8-F1
#
_entry.id   AF-A0A2S9G2F8-F1
#
_cell.length_a   1.000
_cell.length_b   1.000
_cell.length_c   1.000
_cell.angle_alpha   90.00
_cell.angle_beta   90.00
_cell.angle_gamma   90.00
#
_symmetry.space_group_name_H-M   'P 1'
#
loop_
_entity.id
_entity.type
_entity.pdbx_description
1 polymer ?
#
loop_
_entity_poly.entity_id
_entity_poly.type
_entity_poly.pdbx_seq_one_letter_code
_entity_poly.pdbx_strand_id
1 'polypeptide(L)'
;GVPRVETHLEWQMTPHTDPSWDIKGCYITQIKGDPNIYNKHMIFPKPGVDLSDPSSFASIGMTVTGMPALASIRSVVAARPGIIT
;
A
#
# COMPACT_ATOMS: atom_id res chain seq x y z
N GLY A 1 -16.99 -23.99 -4.05
CA GLY A 1 -16.44 -23.10 -3.01
C GLY A 1 -16.99 -21.71 -3.24
N VAL A 2 -17.43 -21.02 -2.19
CA VAL A 2 -17.93 -19.64 -2.31
C VAL A 2 -16.75 -18.72 -2.63
N PRO A 3 -16.82 -17.85 -3.66
CA PRO A 3 -15.79 -16.84 -3.89
C PRO A 3 -15.56 -16.00 -2.64
N ARG A 4 -14.30 -15.82 -2.24
CA ARG A 4 -13.91 -15.01 -1.08
C ARG A 4 -12.91 -13.96 -1.51
N VAL A 5 -13.04 -12.77 -0.92
CA VAL A 5 -12.02 -11.73 -0.92
C VAL A 5 -11.64 -11.53 0.54
N GLU A 6 -10.34 -11.59 0.81
CA GLU A 6 -9.79 -11.39 2.15
C GLU A 6 -8.81 -10.22 2.10
N THR A 7 -8.80 -9.42 3.17
CA THR A 7 -7.83 -8.35 3.37
C THR A 7 -7.22 -8.51 4.75
N HIS A 8 -5.89 -8.43 4.81
CA HIS A 8 -5.11 -8.52 6.03
C HIS A 8 -4.23 -7.28 6.07
N LEU A 9 -4.36 -6.49 7.13
CA LEU A 9 -3.53 -5.31 7.37
C LEU A 9 -2.58 -5.60 8.52
N GLU A 10 -1.30 -5.67 8.20
CA GLU A 10 -0.23 -5.73 9.19
C GLU A 10 0.35 -4.33 9.37
N TRP A 11 0.34 -3.81 10.59
CA TRP A 11 0.84 -2.47 10.89
C TRP A 11 1.49 -2.40 12.27
N GLN A 12 2.64 -1.74 12.36
CA GLN A 12 3.33 -1.49 13.62
C GLN A 12 3.84 -0.04 13.64
N MET A 13 3.51 0.69 14.71
CA MET A 13 3.86 2.12 14.80
C MET A 13 5.33 2.36 15.13
N THR A 14 5.90 1.57 16.06
CA THR A 14 7.26 1.78 16.59
C THR A 14 8.01 0.47 16.70
N PRO A 15 9.35 0.48 16.74
CA PRO A 15 10.14 -0.71 17.05
C PRO A 15 9.88 -1.30 18.45
N HIS A 16 9.17 -0.59 19.33
CA HIS A 16 8.93 -0.99 20.72
C HIS A 16 7.54 -1.60 20.96
N THR A 17 6.73 -1.77 19.91
CA THR A 17 5.41 -2.41 20.04
C THR A 17 5.56 -3.89 20.41
N ASP A 18 4.86 -4.31 21.46
CA ASP A 18 4.80 -5.71 21.94
C ASP A 18 3.33 -6.17 22.05
N PRO A 19 2.91 -7.28 21.43
CA PRO A 19 3.71 -8.16 20.56
C PRO A 19 4.19 -7.44 19.29
N SER A 20 5.38 -7.82 18.83
CA SER A 20 5.96 -7.30 17.58
C SER A 20 5.61 -8.17 16.37
N TRP A 21 5.54 -7.55 15.20
CA TRP A 21 5.31 -8.20 13.92
C TRP A 21 6.46 -7.98 12.94
N ASP A 22 6.71 -8.98 12.10
CA ASP A 22 7.65 -8.86 10.97
C ASP A 22 6.94 -8.22 9.76
N ILE A 23 6.76 -6.89 9.85
CA ILE A 23 6.05 -6.09 8.85
C ILE A 23 6.81 -6.09 7.51
N LYS A 24 6.13 -6.49 6.44
CA LYS A 24 6.75 -6.59 5.10
C LYS A 24 6.93 -5.27 4.35
N GLY A 25 6.20 -4.22 4.76
CA GLY A 25 6.32 -2.88 4.16
C GLY A 25 5.92 -2.81 2.69
N CYS A 26 4.94 -3.61 2.25
CA CYS A 26 4.57 -3.77 0.85
C CYS A 26 3.11 -4.18 0.67
N TYR A 27 2.61 -4.15 -0.56
CA TYR A 27 1.32 -4.73 -0.90
C TYR A 27 1.51 -6.14 -1.44
N ILE A 28 0.83 -7.12 -0.83
CA ILE A 28 0.83 -8.50 -1.29
C ILE A 28 -0.57 -8.80 -1.84
N THR A 29 -0.62 -9.29 -3.07
CA THR A 29 -1.87 -9.74 -3.69
C THR A 29 -1.71 -11.19 -4.14
N GLN A 30 -2.67 -12.03 -3.74
CA GLN A 30 -2.72 -13.43 -4.12
C GLN A 30 -4.06 -13.72 -4.77
N ILE A 31 -4.05 -14.22 -5.99
CA ILE A 31 -5.25 -14.67 -6.70
C ILE A 31 -5.14 -16.18 -6.86
N LYS A 32 -6.03 -16.90 -6.17
CA LYS A 32 -6.18 -18.34 -6.31
C LYS A 32 -7.12 -18.62 -7.48
N GLY A 33 -6.59 -19.18 -8.55
CA GLY A 33 -7.31 -19.39 -9.80
C GLY A 33 -6.47 -20.18 -10.81
N ASP A 34 -6.82 -20.07 -12.08
CA ASP A 34 -6.06 -20.64 -13.18
C ASP A 34 -5.82 -19.54 -14.24
N PRO A 35 -4.62 -18.91 -14.28
CA PRO A 35 -3.45 -19.20 -13.46
C PRO A 35 -3.56 -18.67 -12.02
N ASN A 36 -2.74 -19.22 -11.13
CA ASN A 36 -2.50 -18.62 -9.81
C ASN A 36 -1.56 -17.41 -9.93
N ILE A 37 -1.86 -16.33 -9.22
CA ILE A 37 -1.05 -15.09 -9.25
C ILE A 37 -0.57 -14.77 -7.84
N TYR A 38 0.74 -14.52 -7.72
CA TYR A 38 1.36 -13.94 -6.53
C TYR A 38 2.08 -12.65 -6.92
N ASN A 39 1.70 -11.53 -6.32
CA ASN A 39 2.33 -10.24 -6.53
C ASN A 39 2.80 -9.65 -5.20
N LYS A 40 4.05 -9.19 -5.19
CA LYS A 40 4.63 -8.38 -4.10
C LYS A 40 5.04 -7.03 -4.67
N HIS A 41 4.25 -6.00 -4.39
CA HIS A 41 4.48 -4.65 -4.88
C HIS A 41 5.19 -3.82 -3.80
N MET A 42 6.46 -3.52 -4.04
CA MET A 42 7.27 -2.64 -3.19
C MET A 42 7.21 -1.20 -3.71
N ILE A 43 7.06 -0.24 -2.82
CA ILE A 43 7.21 1.18 -3.16
C ILE A 43 8.43 1.73 -2.45
N PHE A 44 9.36 2.27 -3.24
CA PHE A 44 10.61 2.83 -2.74
C PHE A 44 10.61 4.35 -2.91
N PRO A 45 11.27 5.10 -2.00
CA PRO A 45 11.52 6.52 -2.18
C PRO A 45 12.53 6.76 -3.31
N LYS A 46 12.84 8.04 -3.55
CA LYS A 46 13.92 8.42 -4.48
C LYS A 46 15.25 7.72 -4.11
N PRO A 47 16.14 7.46 -5.08
CA PRO A 47 17.45 6.89 -4.81
C PRO A 47 18.24 7.69 -3.76
N GLY A 48 18.97 6.98 -2.89
CA GLY A 48 19.83 7.55 -1.86
C GLY A 48 19.15 7.83 -0.51
N VAL A 49 17.87 7.53 -0.35
CA VAL A 49 17.20 7.57 0.97
C VAL A 49 17.54 6.31 1.75
N ASP A 50 17.99 6.50 3.00
CA ASP A 50 18.26 5.41 3.94
C ASP A 50 16.94 4.87 4.51
N LEU A 51 16.65 3.60 4.25
CA LEU A 51 15.45 2.93 4.72
C LEU A 51 15.61 2.28 6.10
N SER A 52 16.83 2.26 6.64
CA SER A 52 17.06 1.78 8.00
C SER A 52 16.65 2.81 9.07
N ASP A 53 16.58 4.09 8.69
CA ASP A 53 15.97 5.14 9.52
C ASP A 53 14.44 5.04 9.50
N PRO A 54 13.78 4.82 10.67
CA PRO A 54 12.33 4.74 10.75
C PRO A 54 11.60 5.99 10.26
N SER A 55 12.20 7.17 10.41
CA SER A 55 11.56 8.43 9.99
C SER A 55 11.49 8.52 8.46
N SER A 56 12.58 8.14 7.79
CA SER A 56 12.68 8.04 6.34
C SER A 56 11.72 6.98 5.78
N PHE A 57 11.64 5.81 6.42
CA PHE A 57 10.69 4.77 6.03
C PHE A 57 9.23 5.23 6.19
N ALA A 58 8.88 5.85 7.31
CA ALA A 58 7.53 6.36 7.57
C ALA A 58 7.10 7.45 6.56
N SER A 59 8.04 8.27 6.08
CA SER A 59 7.75 9.32 5.08
C SER A 59 7.23 8.78 3.74
N ILE A 60 7.54 7.52 3.41
CA ILE A 60 7.05 6.85 2.20
C ILE A 60 5.52 6.77 2.23
N GLY A 61 4.94 6.43 3.39
CA GLY A 61 3.49 6.30 3.56
C GLY A 61 2.73 7.58 3.19
N MET A 62 3.29 8.75 3.50
CA MET A 62 2.69 10.03 3.13
C MET A 62 2.64 10.22 1.61
N THR A 63 3.73 9.88 0.92
CA THR A 63 3.82 9.99 -0.54
C THR A 63 2.90 8.97 -1.22
N VAL A 64 2.91 7.73 -0.75
CA VAL A 64 2.06 6.65 -1.29
C VAL A 64 0.58 6.96 -1.15
N THR A 65 0.18 7.66 -0.08
CA THR A 65 -1.22 8.07 0.12
C THR A 65 -1.57 9.31 -0.71
N GLY A 66 -0.69 10.33 -0.71
CA GLY A 66 -0.96 11.60 -1.37
C GLY A 66 -0.89 11.54 -2.90
N MET A 67 0.04 10.75 -3.46
CA MET A 67 0.30 10.75 -4.90
C MET A 67 -0.90 10.26 -5.74
N PRO A 68 -1.59 9.16 -5.38
CA PRO A 68 -2.80 8.73 -6.11
C PRO A 68 -3.91 9.77 -6.05
N ALA A 69 -4.09 10.45 -4.91
CA ALA A 69 -5.09 11.50 -4.75
C ALA A 69 -4.79 12.71 -5.63
N LEU A 70 -3.53 13.14 -5.72
CA LEU A 70 -3.12 14.22 -6.61
C LEU A 70 -3.24 13.84 -8.09
N ALA A 71 -2.82 12.62 -8.45
CA ALA A 71 -2.86 12.12 -9.82
C ALA A 71 -4.29 11.96 -10.34
N SER A 72 -5.27 11.70 -9.45
CA SER A 72 -6.67 11.50 -9.83
C SER A 72 -7.45 12.80 -10.08
N ILE A 73 -6.95 13.98 -9.66
CA ILE A 73 -7.67 15.26 -9.74
C ILE A 73 -8.22 15.53 -11.14
N ARG A 74 -7.40 15.38 -12.19
CA ARG A 74 -7.85 15.65 -13.57
C ARG A 74 -8.99 14.71 -13.99
N SER A 75 -8.90 13.44 -13.60
CA SER A 75 -9.94 12.44 -13.87
C SER A 75 -11.23 12.77 -13.12
N VAL A 76 -11.13 13.21 -11.87
CA VAL A 76 -12.29 13.63 -11.05
C VAL A 76 -12.97 14.86 -11.66
N VAL A 77 -12.21 15.87 -12.09
CA VAL A 77 -12.75 17.08 -12.74
C VAL A 77 -13.49 16.76 -14.04
N ALA A 78 -12.99 15.80 -14.82
CA ALA A 78 -13.60 15.40 -16.08
C ALA A 78 -14.83 14.47 -15.92
N ALA A 79 -15.07 13.97 -14.71
CA ALA A 79 -16.09 12.97 -14.49
C ALA A 79 -17.50 13.55 -14.36
N ARG A 80 -18.50 12.69 -14.59
CA ARG A 80 -19.91 13.05 -14.36
C ARG A 80 -20.17 13.35 -12.87
N PRO A 81 -21.16 14.20 -12.54
CA PRO A 81 -21.56 14.42 -11.15
C PRO A 81 -21.97 13.14 -10.42
N GLY A 82 -21.69 13.10 -9.11
CA GLY A 82 -22.05 12.01 -8.20
C GLY A 82 -20.84 11.35 -7.54
N ILE A 83 -21.11 10.44 -6.59
CA ILE A 83 -20.09 9.54 -6.03
C ILE A 83 -19.89 8.41 -7.03
N ILE A 84 -18.69 8.32 -7.59
CA ILE A 84 -18.31 7.37 -8.62
C ILE A 84 -17.02 6.66 -8.19
N THR A 85 -16.86 5.42 -8.62
CA THR A 85 -15.69 4.56 -8.36
C THR A 85 -15.08 4.09 -9.66
#